data_AF-A0A2A2LW16-F1
#
_entry.id   AF-A0A2A2LW16-F1
#
_cell.length_a   1.000
_cell.length_b   1.000
_cell.length_c   1.000
_cell.angle_alpha   90.00
_cell.angle_beta   90.00
_cell.angle_gamma   90.00
#
_symmetry.space_group_name_H-M   'P 1'
#
loop_
_entity.id
_entity.type
_entity.pdbx_description
1 polymer ?
#
loop_
_entity_poly.entity_id
_entity_poly.type
_entity_poly.pdbx_seq_one_letter_code
_entity_poly.pdbx_strand_id
1 'polypeptide(L)'
;MRSWFYGNSLIEDGKLKLVIPIHPLFIALPYLLKNQDKFLELDEILTDEEQPAIGLLEKNKQLLKTIEKVADVKNVCDSRVYRYNSQLAMQWIQTRFERIKLCLQEEAALHKAILDSPDVLNRYTFGVLSDYLSAEMTASAKQFLDITDIKCEETVDMNMYGKRKTDEDELSKEQPAKKPRESIAKKQLQKASKGTMSISGFFAKKTK
;
A
#
# COMPACT_ATOMS: atom_id res chain seq x y z
N MET A 1 5.10 21.96 1.52
CA MET A 1 4.77 21.65 2.92
C MET A 1 3.26 21.69 3.11
N ARG A 2 2.70 20.79 3.92
CA ARG A 2 1.30 20.83 4.34
C ARG A 2 1.27 21.29 5.80
N SER A 3 0.32 22.12 6.18
CA SER A 3 0.14 22.61 7.55
C SER A 3 -1.34 22.66 7.90
N TRP A 4 -1.66 22.60 9.19
CA TRP A 4 -3.02 22.76 9.68
C TRP A 4 -3.18 24.13 10.35
N PHE A 5 -4.28 24.82 10.05
CA PHE A 5 -4.74 25.92 10.88
C PHE A 5 -5.64 25.36 11.99
N TYR A 6 -5.31 25.66 13.24
CA TYR A 6 -6.10 25.25 14.39
C TYR A 6 -6.33 26.44 15.32
N GLY A 7 -7.55 26.97 15.31
CA GLY A 7 -7.86 28.25 15.95
C GLY A 7 -7.00 29.37 15.38
N ASN A 8 -6.21 30.02 16.23
CA ASN A 8 -5.26 31.08 15.86
C ASN A 8 -3.80 30.58 15.75
N SER A 9 -3.60 29.27 15.73
CA SER A 9 -2.27 28.64 15.68
C SER A 9 -2.05 27.91 14.35
N LEU A 10 -0.78 27.86 13.92
CA LEU A 10 -0.33 27.10 12.76
C LEU A 10 0.40 25.83 13.24
N ILE A 11 -0.04 24.66 12.78
CA ILE A 11 0.63 23.38 13.04
C ILE A 11 1.40 22.98 11.79
N GLU A 12 2.73 23.03 11.86
CA GLU A 12 3.63 22.86 10.72
C GLU A 12 3.74 21.41 10.21
N ASP A 13 3.51 20.40 11.05
CA ASP A 13 3.73 18.98 10.70
C ASP A 13 2.77 18.48 9.61
N GLY A 14 1.56 19.06 9.49
CA GLY A 14 0.60 18.73 8.42
C GLY A 14 0.11 17.27 8.39
N LYS A 15 0.55 16.41 9.31
CA LYS A 15 0.18 14.99 9.38
C LYS A 15 -1.19 14.80 10.01
N LEU A 16 -1.93 13.82 9.51
CA LEU A 16 -3.17 13.34 10.10
C LEU A 16 -2.86 12.03 10.83
N LYS A 17 -3.19 11.96 12.13
CA LYS A 17 -3.08 10.71 12.91
C LYS A 17 -4.44 10.04 12.95
N LEU A 18 -4.48 8.78 12.56
CA LEU A 18 -5.68 7.94 12.60
C LEU A 18 -5.47 6.84 13.63
N VAL A 19 -6.47 6.62 14.49
CA VAL A 19 -6.50 5.52 15.45
C VAL A 19 -7.59 4.57 15.00
N ILE A 20 -7.18 3.46 14.37
CA ILE A 20 -8.10 2.48 13.77
C ILE A 20 -7.98 1.18 14.57
N PRO A 21 -9.10 0.55 14.96
CA PRO A 21 -9.06 -0.73 15.67
C PRO A 21 -8.48 -1.82 14.77
N ILE A 22 -7.50 -2.57 15.29
CA ILE A 22 -6.90 -3.73 14.62
C ILE A 22 -7.32 -4.99 15.37
N HIS A 23 -7.63 -6.05 14.63
CA HIS A 23 -7.93 -7.34 15.24
C HIS A 23 -6.65 -7.92 15.87
N PRO A 24 -6.62 -8.25 17.17
CA PRO A 24 -5.39 -8.59 17.90
C PRO A 24 -4.67 -9.83 17.36
N LEU A 25 -5.41 -10.78 16.74
CA LEU A 25 -4.80 -11.93 16.06
C LEU A 25 -3.76 -11.56 15.00
N PHE A 26 -3.92 -10.47 14.25
CA PHE A 26 -2.91 -10.07 13.27
C PHE A 26 -1.57 -9.75 13.94
N ILE A 27 -1.61 -9.24 15.16
CA ILE A 27 -0.41 -8.91 15.94
C ILE A 27 0.18 -10.18 16.57
N ALA A 28 -0.67 -11.11 17.04
CA ALA A 28 -0.22 -12.36 17.68
C ALA A 28 0.27 -13.43 16.68
N LEU A 29 -0.21 -13.41 15.43
CA LEU A 29 0.08 -14.43 14.42
C LEU A 29 1.57 -14.66 14.16
N PRO A 30 2.42 -13.62 13.97
CA PRO A 30 3.86 -13.82 13.78
C PRO A 30 4.54 -14.55 14.95
N TYR A 31 4.09 -14.29 16.19
CA TYR A 31 4.62 -14.94 17.40
C TYR A 31 4.19 -16.41 17.50
N LEU A 32 2.95 -16.71 17.12
CA LEU A 32 2.46 -18.08 17.01
C LEU A 32 3.24 -18.86 15.94
N LEU A 33 3.42 -18.26 14.76
CA LEU A 33 4.15 -18.86 13.64
C LEU A 33 5.62 -19.14 13.99
N LYS A 34 6.29 -18.22 14.69
CA LYS A 34 7.67 -18.39 15.17
C LYS A 34 7.83 -19.61 16.10
N ASN A 35 6.76 -19.98 16.82
CA ASN A 35 6.75 -21.09 17.79
C ASN A 35 5.93 -22.30 17.31
N GLN A 36 5.74 -22.47 16.00
CA GLN A 36 4.81 -23.45 15.43
C GLN A 36 5.09 -24.93 15.79
N ASP A 37 6.32 -25.28 16.16
CA ASP A 37 6.71 -26.66 16.44
C ASP A 37 6.37 -27.13 17.86
N LYS A 38 5.95 -26.22 18.75
CA LYS A 38 5.79 -26.49 20.18
C LYS A 38 4.42 -26.07 20.70
N PHE A 39 3.94 -26.80 21.71
CA PHE A 39 2.84 -26.33 22.55
C PHE A 39 3.44 -25.49 23.68
N LEU A 40 3.08 -24.22 23.76
CA LEU A 40 3.59 -23.26 24.75
C LEU A 40 2.44 -22.50 25.39
N GLU A 41 2.67 -21.96 26.59
CA GLU A 41 1.72 -21.05 27.21
C GLU A 41 1.69 -19.69 26.47
N LEU A 42 0.62 -18.93 26.67
CA LEU A 42 0.42 -17.70 25.89
C LEU A 42 1.42 -16.60 26.25
N ASP A 43 1.85 -16.54 27.50
CA ASP A 43 2.89 -15.63 28.00
C ASP A 43 4.27 -15.95 27.40
N GLU A 44 4.59 -17.25 27.25
CA GLU A 44 5.81 -17.71 26.59
C GLU A 44 5.81 -17.35 25.09
N ILE A 45 4.66 -17.46 24.41
CA ILE A 45 4.52 -17.10 23.00
C ILE A 45 4.63 -15.59 22.81
N LEU A 46 3.95 -14.81 23.65
CA LEU A 46 3.88 -13.35 23.57
C LEU A 46 5.00 -12.69 24.39
N THR A 47 6.24 -13.05 24.07
CA THR A 47 7.44 -12.47 24.67
C THR A 47 8.36 -11.89 23.58
N ASP A 48 8.76 -10.63 23.76
CA ASP A 48 9.64 -9.90 22.85
C ASP A 48 10.47 -8.87 23.63
N GLU A 49 11.80 -8.99 23.58
CA GLU A 49 12.71 -8.08 24.28
C GLU A 49 12.74 -6.68 23.65
N GLU A 50 12.56 -6.60 22.32
CA GLU A 50 12.53 -5.34 21.59
C GLU A 50 11.16 -4.67 21.71
N GLN A 51 10.09 -5.46 21.86
CA GLN A 51 8.73 -4.97 22.07
C GLN A 51 8.03 -5.61 23.28
N PRO A 52 8.41 -5.24 24.53
CA PRO A 52 7.82 -5.83 25.74
C PRO A 52 6.31 -5.62 25.89
N ALA A 53 5.75 -4.61 25.21
CA ALA A 53 4.32 -4.33 25.21
C ALA A 53 3.47 -5.46 24.61
N ILE A 54 4.07 -6.41 23.88
CA ILE A 54 3.36 -7.56 23.32
C ILE A 54 2.67 -8.40 24.41
N GLY A 55 3.24 -8.49 25.61
CA GLY A 55 2.64 -9.22 26.74
C GLY A 55 1.26 -8.68 27.17
N LEU A 56 0.91 -7.43 26.81
CA LEU A 56 -0.43 -6.88 27.06
C LEU A 56 -1.53 -7.64 26.30
N LEU A 57 -1.20 -8.29 25.18
CA LEU A 57 -2.15 -9.08 24.40
C LEU A 57 -2.62 -10.34 25.11
N GLU A 58 -1.84 -10.89 26.04
CA GLU A 58 -2.21 -12.08 26.82
C GLU A 58 -3.55 -11.86 27.56
N LYS A 59 -3.78 -10.64 28.06
CA LYS A 59 -5.00 -10.25 28.77
C LYS A 59 -6.12 -9.77 27.84
N ASN A 60 -5.88 -9.75 26.53
CA ASN A 60 -6.85 -9.25 25.57
C ASN A 60 -7.99 -10.26 25.37
N LYS A 61 -9.19 -9.89 25.82
CA LYS A 61 -10.40 -10.73 25.73
C LYS A 61 -10.75 -11.18 24.31
N GLN A 62 -10.49 -10.35 23.29
CA GLN A 62 -10.77 -10.71 21.90
C GLN A 62 -9.75 -11.74 21.40
N LEU A 63 -8.46 -11.60 21.76
CA LEU A 63 -7.46 -12.60 21.44
C LEU A 63 -7.80 -13.95 22.07
N LEU A 64 -8.06 -13.97 23.38
CA LEU A 64 -8.37 -15.21 24.11
C LEU A 64 -9.58 -15.96 23.55
N LYS A 65 -10.56 -15.25 22.99
CA LYS A 65 -11.75 -15.84 22.34
C LYS A 65 -11.50 -16.33 20.92
N THR A 66 -10.45 -15.85 20.26
CA THR A 66 -10.23 -16.07 18.83
C THR A 66 -8.96 -16.84 18.51
N ILE A 67 -8.05 -17.01 19.47
CA ILE A 67 -6.79 -17.74 19.31
C ILE A 67 -6.98 -19.19 18.85
N GLU A 68 -8.04 -19.85 19.31
CA GLU A 68 -8.45 -21.19 18.88
C GLU A 68 -8.81 -21.28 17.39
N LYS A 69 -9.02 -20.14 16.72
CA LYS A 69 -9.25 -20.09 15.27
C LYS A 69 -7.97 -20.21 14.44
N VAL A 70 -6.79 -20.10 15.07
CA VAL A 70 -5.50 -20.13 14.37
C VAL A 70 -4.48 -21.07 15.04
N ALA A 71 -4.86 -21.69 16.16
CA ALA A 71 -3.99 -22.53 16.96
C ALA A 71 -4.75 -23.73 17.54
N ASP A 72 -4.06 -24.86 17.61
CA ASP A 72 -4.49 -26.01 18.40
C ASP A 72 -4.34 -25.69 19.89
N VAL A 73 -5.31 -26.10 20.70
CA VAL A 73 -5.29 -25.88 22.15
C VAL A 73 -5.33 -27.18 22.91
N LYS A 74 -4.48 -27.30 23.92
CA LYS A 74 -4.50 -28.40 24.88
C LYS A 74 -4.55 -27.84 26.29
N ASN A 75 -5.33 -28.51 27.14
CA ASN A 75 -5.34 -28.24 28.57
C ASN A 75 -4.36 -29.21 29.22
N VAL A 76 -3.36 -28.68 29.93
CA VAL A 76 -2.37 -29.45 30.67
C VAL A 76 -2.41 -28.97 32.11
N CYS A 77 -2.86 -29.83 33.02
CA CYS A 77 -3.15 -29.45 34.41
C CYS A 77 -4.14 -28.27 34.46
N ASP A 78 -3.73 -27.13 35.02
CA ASP A 78 -4.52 -25.90 35.15
C ASP A 78 -4.15 -24.83 34.10
N SER A 79 -3.26 -25.16 33.15
CA SER A 79 -2.78 -24.25 32.11
C SER A 79 -3.30 -24.65 30.72
N ARG A 80 -3.40 -23.66 29.84
CA ARG A 80 -3.69 -23.85 28.41
C ARG A 80 -2.45 -23.60 27.59
N VAL A 81 -2.08 -24.58 26.79
CA VAL A 81 -0.98 -24.48 25.84
C VAL A 81 -1.50 -24.43 24.41
N TYR A 82 -0.85 -23.61 23.60
CA TYR A 82 -1.23 -23.27 22.24
C TYR A 82 -0.12 -23.68 21.28
N ARG A 83 -0.50 -24.18 20.11
CA ARG A 83 0.41 -24.42 18.99
C ARG A 83 -0.20 -23.89 17.71
N TYR A 84 0.55 -23.13 16.92
CA TYR A 84 0.08 -22.65 15.62
C TYR A 84 -0.44 -23.80 14.75
N ASN A 85 -1.58 -23.58 14.10
CA ASN A 85 -2.16 -24.52 13.14
C ASN A 85 -2.35 -23.79 11.81
N SER A 86 -1.53 -24.16 10.82
CA SER A 86 -1.53 -23.52 9.50
C SER A 86 -2.88 -23.62 8.80
N GLN A 87 -3.56 -24.76 8.89
CA GLN A 87 -4.86 -24.95 8.25
C GLN A 87 -5.95 -24.07 8.87
N LEU A 88 -6.02 -24.02 10.20
CA LEU A 88 -6.96 -23.13 10.92
C LEU A 88 -6.65 -21.66 10.62
N ALA A 89 -5.36 -21.29 10.63
CA ALA A 89 -4.92 -19.94 10.29
C ALA A 89 -5.34 -19.53 8.87
N MET A 90 -5.16 -20.39 7.86
CA MET A 90 -5.59 -20.11 6.49
C MET A 90 -7.12 -19.98 6.38
N GLN A 91 -7.89 -20.85 7.04
CA GLN A 91 -9.35 -20.72 7.10
C GLN A 91 -9.77 -19.39 7.74
N TRP A 92 -9.12 -18.99 8.83
CA TRP A 92 -9.39 -17.72 9.47
C TRP A 92 -9.06 -16.53 8.55
N ILE A 93 -7.90 -16.55 7.87
CA ILE A 93 -7.52 -15.53 6.89
C ILE A 93 -8.54 -15.45 5.75
N GLN A 94 -9.03 -16.59 5.25
CA GLN A 94 -10.10 -16.63 4.24
C GLN A 94 -11.37 -15.93 4.74
N THR A 95 -11.79 -16.15 5.99
CA THR A 95 -12.95 -15.43 6.53
C THR A 95 -12.72 -13.92 6.63
N ARG A 96 -11.46 -13.48 6.82
CA ARG A 96 -11.10 -12.06 6.84
C ARG A 96 -11.11 -11.47 5.44
N PHE A 97 -10.57 -12.19 4.47
CA PHE A 97 -10.63 -11.83 3.06
C PHE A 97 -12.07 -11.58 2.59
N GLU A 98 -12.97 -12.55 2.83
CA GLU A 98 -14.38 -12.41 2.42
C GLU A 98 -15.08 -11.24 3.11
N ARG A 99 -14.76 -10.99 4.40
CA ARG A 99 -15.32 -9.84 5.12
C ARG A 99 -14.84 -8.52 4.53
N ILE A 100 -13.56 -8.39 4.21
CA ILE A 100 -13.02 -7.16 3.59
C ILE A 100 -13.67 -6.97 2.23
N LYS A 101 -13.76 -8.02 1.41
CA LYS A 101 -14.40 -8.00 0.09
C LYS A 101 -15.83 -7.49 0.17
N LEU A 102 -16.63 -8.03 1.09
CA LEU A 102 -18.01 -7.62 1.32
C LEU A 102 -18.11 -6.15 1.73
N CYS A 103 -17.27 -5.69 2.67
CA CYS A 103 -17.26 -4.28 3.07
C CYS A 103 -16.88 -3.35 1.89
N LEU A 104 -15.94 -3.74 1.04
CA LEU A 104 -15.55 -2.97 -0.15
C LEU A 104 -16.68 -2.86 -1.18
N GLN A 105 -17.53 -3.89 -1.28
CA GLN A 105 -18.70 -3.89 -2.16
C GLN A 105 -19.84 -3.02 -1.60
N GLU A 106 -20.06 -3.05 -0.28
CA GLU A 106 -21.14 -2.29 0.38
C GLU A 106 -20.87 -0.78 0.45
N GLU A 107 -19.64 -0.38 0.78
CA GLU A 107 -19.29 1.03 0.99
C GLU A 107 -19.24 1.86 -0.31
N ALA A 108 -19.27 1.20 -1.48
CA ALA A 108 -19.19 1.83 -2.83
C ALA A 108 -18.08 2.89 -3.01
N ALA A 109 -17.08 2.90 -2.13
CA ALA A 109 -15.98 3.87 -2.12
C ALA A 109 -14.97 3.60 -3.25
N LEU A 110 -15.05 2.42 -3.87
CA LEU A 110 -14.18 2.01 -4.96
C LEU A 110 -14.76 2.39 -6.32
N HIS A 111 -13.86 2.66 -7.26
CA HIS A 111 -14.24 2.92 -8.65
C HIS A 111 -14.96 1.71 -9.25
N LYS A 112 -16.04 1.93 -10.02
CA LYS A 112 -16.87 0.87 -10.62
C LYS A 112 -16.07 -0.20 -11.37
N ALA A 113 -15.04 0.21 -12.11
CA ALA A 113 -14.16 -0.72 -12.83
C ALA A 113 -13.49 -1.78 -11.92
N ILE A 114 -13.29 -1.50 -10.63
CA ILE A 114 -12.77 -2.48 -9.67
C ILE A 114 -13.89 -3.41 -9.19
N LEU A 115 -15.09 -2.88 -8.95
CA LEU A 115 -16.23 -3.64 -8.45
C LEU A 115 -16.83 -4.56 -9.51
N ASP A 116 -16.81 -4.14 -10.78
CA ASP A 116 -17.39 -4.89 -11.90
C ASP A 116 -16.56 -6.12 -12.30
N SER A 117 -15.27 -6.15 -11.92
CA SER A 117 -14.37 -7.27 -12.21
C SER A 117 -14.03 -8.04 -10.93
N PRO A 118 -14.50 -9.30 -10.78
CA PRO A 118 -14.27 -10.08 -9.57
C PRO A 118 -12.77 -10.34 -9.32
N ASP A 119 -11.97 -10.52 -10.39
CA ASP A 119 -10.53 -10.76 -10.26
C ASP A 119 -9.77 -9.53 -9.78
N VAL A 120 -10.15 -8.34 -10.27
CA VAL A 120 -9.56 -7.07 -9.83
C VAL A 120 -9.96 -6.78 -8.39
N LEU A 121 -11.23 -7.02 -8.02
CA LEU A 121 -11.69 -6.90 -6.65
C LEU A 121 -10.96 -7.87 -5.71
N ASN A 122 -10.77 -9.13 -6.11
CA ASN A 122 -10.05 -10.12 -5.32
C ASN A 122 -8.59 -9.71 -5.09
N ARG A 123 -7.89 -9.27 -6.14
CA ARG A 123 -6.52 -8.75 -6.03
C ARG A 123 -6.43 -7.53 -5.12
N TYR A 124 -7.36 -6.59 -5.26
CA TYR A 124 -7.41 -5.39 -4.43
C TYR A 124 -7.65 -5.75 -2.95
N THR A 125 -8.65 -6.60 -2.69
CA THR A 125 -8.97 -7.11 -1.35
C THR A 125 -7.78 -7.81 -0.73
N PHE A 126 -7.09 -8.65 -1.51
CA PHE A 126 -5.90 -9.35 -1.05
C PHE A 126 -4.76 -8.39 -0.73
N GLY A 127 -4.56 -7.34 -1.53
CA GLY A 127 -3.57 -6.29 -1.25
C GLY A 127 -3.80 -5.62 0.10
N VAL A 128 -5.05 -5.25 0.40
CA VAL A 128 -5.41 -4.67 1.72
C VAL A 128 -5.12 -5.67 2.85
N LEU A 129 -5.41 -6.96 2.64
CA LEU A 129 -5.17 -7.98 3.66
C LEU A 129 -3.68 -8.28 3.85
N SER A 130 -2.88 -8.28 2.78
CA SER A 130 -1.45 -8.61 2.82
C SER A 130 -0.63 -7.61 3.64
N ASP A 131 -1.07 -6.36 3.73
CA ASP A 131 -0.42 -5.33 4.55
C ASP A 131 -0.42 -5.68 6.06
N TYR A 132 -1.29 -6.59 6.50
CA TYR A 132 -1.39 -7.06 7.88
C TYR A 132 -0.73 -8.42 8.13
N LEU A 133 -0.13 -9.04 7.11
CA LEU A 133 0.46 -10.38 7.17
C LEU A 133 1.97 -10.34 6.99
N SER A 134 2.68 -11.33 7.54
CA SER A 134 4.10 -11.53 7.22
C SER A 134 4.26 -12.01 5.77
N ALA A 135 5.47 -11.89 5.23
CA ALA A 135 5.77 -12.35 3.87
C ALA A 135 5.45 -13.84 3.67
N GLU A 136 5.76 -14.68 4.66
CA GLU A 136 5.46 -16.11 4.66
C GLU A 136 3.96 -16.38 4.62
N MET A 137 3.19 -15.75 5.52
CA MET A 137 1.72 -15.91 5.56
C MET A 137 1.06 -15.36 4.29
N THR A 138 1.59 -14.28 3.71
CA THR A 138 1.08 -13.71 2.47
C THR A 138 1.24 -14.69 1.32
N ALA A 139 2.39 -15.35 1.20
CA ALA A 139 2.61 -16.37 0.17
C ALA A 139 1.64 -17.55 0.33
N SER A 140 1.49 -18.08 1.55
CA SER A 140 0.55 -19.17 1.83
C SER A 140 -0.91 -18.77 1.59
N ALA A 141 -1.32 -17.58 2.03
CA ALA A 141 -2.69 -17.08 1.84
C ALA A 141 -3.01 -16.84 0.36
N LYS A 142 -2.04 -16.34 -0.41
CA LYS A 142 -2.21 -16.13 -1.86
C LYS A 142 -2.48 -17.44 -2.60
N GLN A 143 -1.74 -18.49 -2.25
CA GLN A 143 -1.94 -19.83 -2.80
C GLN A 143 -3.27 -20.43 -2.35
N PHE A 144 -3.61 -20.28 -1.06
CA PHE A 144 -4.84 -20.83 -0.48
C PHE A 144 -6.11 -20.19 -1.06
N LEU A 145 -6.07 -18.90 -1.39
CA LEU A 145 -7.18 -18.12 -1.94
C LEU A 145 -7.22 -18.08 -3.47
N ASP A 146 -6.27 -18.75 -4.15
CA ASP A 146 -6.14 -18.79 -5.60
C ASP A 146 -6.13 -17.38 -6.27
N ILE A 147 -5.40 -16.44 -5.68
CA ILE A 147 -5.35 -15.06 -6.19
C ILE A 147 -4.42 -15.00 -7.40
N THR A 148 -5.01 -14.88 -8.59
CA THR A 148 -4.27 -14.82 -9.86
C THR A 148 -3.58 -13.47 -10.05
N ASP A 149 -2.26 -13.50 -10.26
CA ASP A 149 -1.51 -12.33 -10.68
C ASP A 149 -1.95 -11.84 -12.06
N ILE A 150 -1.74 -10.55 -12.33
CA ILE A 150 -1.93 -10.01 -13.67
C ILE A 150 -0.90 -10.72 -14.55
N LYS A 151 -1.35 -11.62 -15.42
CA LYS A 151 -0.53 -12.08 -16.54
C LYS A 151 -0.26 -10.84 -17.38
N CYS A 152 0.96 -10.31 -17.31
CA CYS A 152 1.44 -9.39 -18.32
C CYS A 152 1.58 -10.20 -19.61
N GLU A 153 0.52 -10.26 -20.40
CA GLU A 153 0.69 -10.52 -21.82
C GLU A 153 1.42 -9.31 -22.38
N GLU A 154 2.69 -9.51 -22.72
CA GLU A 154 3.46 -8.58 -23.52
C GLU A 154 2.71 -8.34 -24.83
N THR A 155 1.93 -7.25 -24.94
CA THR A 155 1.54 -6.56 -26.19
C THR A 155 0.47 -5.49 -25.94
N VAL A 156 0.78 -4.46 -25.15
CA VAL A 156 0.19 -3.13 -25.42
C VAL A 156 1.26 -2.08 -25.12
N ASP A 157 1.63 -1.33 -26.17
CA ASP A 157 2.57 -0.20 -26.16
C ASP A 157 2.34 0.73 -24.95
N MET A 158 3.23 0.63 -23.96
CA MET A 158 3.28 1.50 -22.78
C MET A 158 3.87 2.87 -23.13
N ASN A 159 3.26 3.58 -24.08
CA ASN A 159 3.66 4.94 -24.47
C ASN A 159 2.62 6.02 -24.10
N MET A 160 1.66 5.72 -23.22
CA MET A 160 0.63 6.67 -22.77
C MET A 160 0.78 7.19 -21.33
N TYR A 161 1.85 6.86 -20.62
CA TYR A 161 2.14 7.54 -19.35
C TYR A 161 3.10 8.71 -19.58
N GLY A 162 2.51 9.90 -19.72
CA GLY A 162 3.23 11.16 -19.65
C GLY A 162 4.05 11.21 -18.36
N LYS A 163 5.37 11.27 -18.52
CA LYS A 163 6.35 11.54 -17.46
C LYS A 163 5.92 12.75 -16.64
N ARG A 164 5.37 12.53 -15.44
CA ARG A 164 5.50 13.51 -14.36
C ARG A 164 6.96 13.48 -13.95
N LYS A 165 7.66 14.59 -14.18
CA LYS A 165 9.01 14.80 -13.67
C LYS A 165 8.91 15.06 -12.17
N THR A 166 9.49 14.17 -11.39
CA THR A 166 9.95 14.46 -10.03
C THR A 166 11.35 15.02 -10.19
N ASP A 167 11.56 16.27 -9.80
CA ASP A 167 12.88 16.89 -9.77
C ASP A 167 13.56 16.47 -8.46
N GLU A 168 14.61 15.64 -8.56
CA GLU A 168 15.64 15.54 -7.53
C GLU A 168 17.02 15.60 -8.20
N ASP A 169 17.87 16.44 -7.63
CA ASP A 169 19.23 16.79 -8.03
C ASP A 169 20.18 15.60 -8.01
N GLU A 170 21.03 15.46 -9.04
CA GLU A 170 22.50 15.25 -8.89
C GLU A 170 23.25 15.14 -10.24
N LEU A 171 24.17 16.09 -10.43
CA LEU A 171 25.54 15.99 -10.96
C LEU A 171 25.87 15.13 -12.23
N SER A 172 26.00 15.86 -13.34
CA SER A 172 27.08 15.82 -14.36
C SER A 172 27.66 14.49 -14.88
N LYS A 173 27.27 14.09 -16.10
CA LYS A 173 28.18 13.47 -17.12
C LYS A 173 27.76 13.88 -18.54
N GLU A 174 28.72 14.38 -19.32
CA GLU A 174 28.56 14.88 -20.70
C GLU A 174 28.58 13.77 -21.78
N GLN A 175 28.06 14.19 -22.96
CA GLN A 175 28.25 13.70 -24.34
C GLN A 175 27.11 12.85 -24.96
N PRO A 176 26.93 12.85 -26.30
CA PRO A 176 26.93 13.98 -27.24
C PRO A 176 25.71 13.97 -28.21
N ALA A 177 25.61 15.02 -29.02
CA ALA A 177 24.50 15.45 -29.86
C ALA A 177 23.81 14.41 -30.77
N LYS A 178 22.46 14.43 -30.79
CA LYS A 178 21.63 14.03 -31.94
C LYS A 178 20.54 15.08 -32.22
N LYS A 179 20.48 15.52 -33.48
CA LYS A 179 19.65 16.60 -34.03
C LYS A 179 18.14 16.36 -33.81
N PRO A 180 17.34 17.37 -33.40
CA PRO A 180 15.89 17.20 -33.29
C PRO A 180 15.21 17.27 -34.67
N ARG A 181 14.37 16.28 -34.99
CA ARG A 181 13.39 16.36 -36.09
C ARG A 181 12.34 17.41 -35.73
N GLU A 182 12.22 18.44 -36.54
CA GLU A 182 11.21 19.50 -36.35
C GLU A 182 9.82 19.01 -36.76
N SER A 183 8.87 19.06 -35.83
CA SER A 183 7.45 18.82 -36.08
C SER A 183 6.81 19.98 -36.83
N ILE A 184 5.88 19.64 -37.74
CA ILE A 184 5.17 20.49 -38.71
C ILE A 184 4.54 21.77 -38.12
N ALA A 185 4.29 21.81 -36.80
CA ALA A 185 3.76 22.98 -36.08
C ALA A 185 4.68 24.23 -36.10
N LYS A 186 6.02 24.07 -36.13
CA LYS A 186 6.93 25.23 -36.18
C LYS A 186 6.89 25.96 -37.53
N LYS A 187 6.56 25.26 -38.61
CA LYS A 187 6.44 25.85 -39.97
C LYS A 187 5.20 26.73 -40.13
N GLN A 188 4.13 26.50 -39.38
CA GLN A 188 2.92 27.34 -39.45
C GLN A 188 3.07 28.63 -38.62
N LEU A 189 3.73 28.57 -37.45
CA LEU A 189 4.05 29.74 -36.64
C LEU A 189 5.02 30.72 -37.33
N GLN A 190 6.01 30.22 -38.07
CA GLN A 190 6.93 31.08 -38.84
C GLN A 190 6.28 31.74 -40.06
N LYS A 191 5.14 31.23 -40.55
CA LYS A 191 4.39 31.90 -41.62
C LYS A 191 3.51 33.03 -41.09
N ALA A 192 3.10 32.97 -39.82
CA ALA A 192 2.32 34.03 -39.17
C ALA A 192 3.17 35.23 -38.69
N SER A 193 4.50 35.11 -38.63
CA SER A 193 5.40 36.19 -38.17
C SER A 193 5.98 37.08 -39.29
N LYS A 194 5.59 36.89 -40.56
CA LYS A 194 6.06 37.71 -41.69
C LYS A 194 5.42 39.10 -41.78
N GLY A 195 4.87 39.64 -40.70
CA GLY A 195 4.02 40.84 -40.72
C GLY A 195 4.33 41.96 -39.74
N THR A 196 5.34 41.86 -38.85
CA THR A 196 5.59 42.95 -37.89
C THR A 196 7.08 43.23 -37.76
N MET A 197 7.45 44.50 -38.01
CA MET A 197 8.81 45.00 -37.93
C MET A 197 9.44 44.82 -36.55
N SER A 198 10.78 44.80 -36.52
CA SER A 198 11.58 44.66 -35.31
C SER A 198 11.24 45.72 -34.25
N ILE A 199 11.03 45.26 -33.01
CA ILE A 199 10.67 46.09 -31.86
C ILE A 199 11.74 47.15 -31.52
N SER A 200 12.98 46.97 -32.01
CA SER A 200 14.07 47.93 -31.84
C SER A 200 13.83 49.27 -32.54
N GLY A 201 12.88 49.33 -33.49
CA GLY A 201 12.48 50.58 -34.15
C GLY A 201 11.54 51.47 -33.31
N PHE A 202 10.93 50.94 -32.24
CA PHE A 202 9.95 51.69 -31.43
C PHE A 202 10.59 52.58 -30.36
N PHE A 203 11.85 52.33 -29.98
CA PHE A 203 12.49 53.01 -28.85
C PHE A 203 13.63 53.97 -29.24
N ALA A 204 13.83 54.25 -30.53
CA ALA A 204 14.80 55.26 -30.96
C ALA A 204 14.29 56.68 -30.67
N LYS A 205 14.87 57.30 -29.65
CA LYS A 205 14.62 58.68 -29.20
C LYS A 205 14.99 59.66 -30.34
N LYS A 206 14.02 60.46 -30.82
CA LYS A 206 14.27 61.52 -31.80
C LYS A 206 15.08 62.65 -31.14
N THR A 207 16.29 62.89 -31.61
CA THR A 207 17.04 64.13 -31.34
C THR A 207 16.80 65.11 -32.47
N LYS A 208 16.61 66.38 -32.10
CA LYS A 208 16.19 67.51 -32.95
C LYS A 208 17.23 67.88 -34.01
#